data_AF-A0A954PRE7-F1
#
_entry.id   AF-A0A954PRE7-F1
#
_cell.length_a   1.000
_cell.length_b   1.000
_cell.length_c   1.000
_cell.angle_alpha   90.00
_cell.angle_beta   90.00
_cell.angle_gamma   90.00
#
_symmetry.space_group_name_H-M   'P 1'
#
loop_
_entity.id
_entity.type
_entity.pdbx_description
1 polymer ?
#
loop_
_entity_poly.entity_id
_entity_poly.type
_entity_poly.pdbx_seq_one_letter_code
_entity_poly.pdbx_strand_id
1 'polypeptide(L)'
;GFQADLAHTYLYLMGYNAPEHALLHDGYSDEEFYAAYETMTDKLRPWTIDFHVAQNDGEVHGAGDHDKTGKHCPADDPNGKLDIVRCAGYWLKDADKRGIKHICWDGCMFPNATLEKPETWNTILDTMIKVDDSLA
;
A
#
# COMPACT_ATOMS: atom_id res chain seq x y z
N GLY A 1 1.24 -9.79 15.48
CA GLY A 1 1.23 -8.44 14.91
C GLY A 1 1.38 -8.57 13.41
N PHE A 2 0.83 -7.62 12.68
CA PHE A 2 0.84 -7.55 11.22
C PHE A 2 1.54 -6.25 10.80
N GLN A 3 2.42 -6.33 9.80
CA GLN A 3 2.97 -5.16 9.13
C GLN A 3 2.13 -4.94 7.88
N ALA A 4 1.43 -3.81 7.82
CA ALA A 4 0.60 -3.45 6.67
C ALA A 4 1.43 -2.59 5.71
N ASP A 5 1.72 -3.12 4.52
CA ASP A 5 2.32 -2.38 3.42
C ASP A 5 1.27 -2.15 2.33
N LEU A 6 1.10 -0.90 1.89
CA LEU A 6 0.07 -0.55 0.91
C LEU A 6 0.23 -1.31 -0.42
N ALA A 7 1.46 -1.44 -0.93
CA ALA A 7 1.73 -2.07 -2.22
C ALA A 7 1.49 -3.58 -2.19
N HIS A 8 1.85 -4.24 -1.08
CA HIS A 8 1.64 -5.67 -0.93
C HIS A 8 0.19 -6.03 -0.60
N THR A 9 -0.45 -5.29 0.32
CA THR A 9 -1.83 -5.57 0.72
C THR A 9 -2.83 -5.30 -0.40
N TYR A 10 -2.52 -4.40 -1.35
CA TYR A 10 -3.27 -4.26 -2.59
C TYR A 10 -3.47 -5.59 -3.32
N LEU A 11 -2.44 -6.43 -3.43
CA LEU A 11 -2.56 -7.73 -4.12
C LEU A 11 -3.39 -8.76 -3.37
N TYR A 12 -3.61 -8.60 -2.07
CA TYR A 12 -4.47 -9.50 -1.30
C TYR A 12 -5.91 -9.43 -1.83
N LEU A 13 -6.34 -8.26 -2.32
CA LEU A 13 -7.66 -8.07 -2.93
C LEU A 13 -7.82 -8.89 -4.20
N MET A 14 -6.75 -9.08 -4.97
CA MET A 14 -6.77 -9.80 -6.24
C MET A 14 -6.55 -11.32 -6.08
N GLY A 15 -6.26 -11.79 -4.85
CA GLY A 15 -6.09 -13.22 -4.57
C GLY A 15 -4.92 -13.88 -5.31
N TYR A 16 -3.83 -13.16 -5.61
CA TYR A 16 -2.70 -13.66 -6.42
C TYR A 16 -2.10 -14.98 -5.91
N ASN A 17 -2.15 -15.23 -4.60
CA ASN A 17 -1.65 -16.45 -3.95
C ASN A 17 -2.79 -17.39 -3.49
N ALA A 18 -4.06 -16.98 -3.55
CA ALA A 18 -5.24 -17.77 -3.19
C ALA A 18 -6.48 -17.26 -3.98
N PRO A 19 -6.61 -17.59 -5.27
CA PRO A 19 -7.63 -17.00 -6.15
C PRO A 19 -9.07 -17.21 -5.69
N GLU A 20 -9.34 -18.31 -4.98
CA GLU A 20 -10.63 -18.62 -4.36
C GLU A 20 -11.08 -17.63 -3.28
N HIS A 21 -10.17 -16.75 -2.83
CA HIS A 21 -10.41 -15.72 -1.84
C HIS A 21 -10.28 -14.30 -2.39
N ALA A 22 -10.14 -14.14 -3.72
CA ALA A 22 -10.10 -12.83 -4.35
C ALA A 22 -11.37 -12.03 -4.04
N LEU A 23 -11.19 -10.78 -3.64
CA LEU A 23 -12.26 -9.80 -3.42
C LEU A 23 -12.51 -8.94 -4.67
N LEU A 24 -11.52 -8.82 -5.55
CA LEU A 24 -11.55 -8.06 -6.78
C LEU A 24 -11.12 -8.90 -7.97
N HIS A 25 -11.68 -8.59 -9.13
CA HIS A 25 -11.35 -9.18 -10.42
C HIS A 25 -10.96 -8.09 -11.41
N ASP A 26 -10.23 -8.45 -12.46
CA ASP A 26 -9.78 -7.50 -13.48
C ASP A 26 -10.94 -6.68 -14.05
N GLY A 27 -10.73 -5.37 -14.19
CA GLY A 27 -11.75 -4.43 -14.67
C GLY A 27 -12.68 -3.89 -13.58
N TYR A 28 -12.34 -4.06 -12.30
CA TYR A 28 -13.09 -3.50 -11.17
C TYR A 28 -13.24 -1.97 -11.27
N SER A 29 -14.33 -1.44 -10.74
CA SER A 29 -14.55 0.01 -10.58
C SER A 29 -13.91 0.55 -9.30
N ASP A 30 -13.76 1.88 -9.20
CA ASP A 30 -13.29 2.54 -7.98
C ASP A 30 -14.19 2.21 -6.77
N GLU A 31 -15.52 2.16 -6.98
CA GLU A 31 -16.47 1.81 -5.92
C GLU A 31 -16.25 0.38 -5.41
N GLU A 32 -16.05 -0.58 -6.33
CA GLU A 32 -15.73 -1.97 -5.97
C GLU A 32 -14.40 -2.05 -5.22
N PHE A 33 -13.38 -1.33 -5.71
CA PHE A 33 -12.07 -1.25 -5.07
C PHE A 33 -12.18 -0.80 -3.61
N TYR A 34 -12.80 0.35 -3.35
CA TYR A 34 -12.85 0.88 -2.00
C TYR A 34 -13.73 0.05 -1.05
N ALA A 35 -14.79 -0.58 -1.55
CA ALA A 35 -15.59 -1.51 -0.75
C ALA A 35 -14.78 -2.76 -0.33
N ALA A 36 -14.00 -3.33 -1.26
CA ALA A 36 -13.12 -4.45 -0.97
C ALA A 36 -11.96 -4.04 -0.05
N TYR A 37 -11.37 -2.86 -0.28
CA TYR A 37 -10.29 -2.30 0.53
C TYR A 37 -10.72 -2.09 1.98
N GLU A 38 -11.91 -1.50 2.20
CA GLU A 38 -12.48 -1.34 3.54
C GLU A 38 -12.72 -2.69 4.21
N THR A 39 -13.29 -3.66 3.48
CA THR A 39 -13.52 -5.01 3.99
C THR A 39 -12.22 -5.68 4.46
N MET A 40 -11.16 -5.59 3.65
CA MET A 40 -9.84 -6.14 4.01
C MET A 40 -9.23 -5.40 5.20
N THR A 41 -9.20 -4.06 5.16
CA THR A 41 -8.57 -3.27 6.22
C THR A 41 -9.31 -3.41 7.54
N ASP A 42 -10.63 -3.48 7.57
CA ASP A 42 -11.39 -3.71 8.81
C ASP A 42 -11.07 -5.05 9.49
N LYS A 43 -10.75 -6.09 8.70
CA LYS A 43 -10.35 -7.40 9.24
C LYS A 43 -8.92 -7.42 9.76
N LEU A 44 -8.00 -6.74 9.07
CA LEU A 44 -6.57 -6.85 9.35
C LEU A 44 -6.05 -5.74 10.28
N ARG A 45 -6.61 -4.52 10.20
CA ARG A 45 -6.17 -3.34 10.98
C ARG A 45 -6.07 -3.56 12.49
N PRO A 46 -6.96 -4.33 13.16
CA PRO A 46 -6.81 -4.61 14.59
C PRO A 46 -5.50 -5.30 14.96
N TRP A 47 -4.87 -5.98 14.00
CA TRP A 47 -3.61 -6.70 14.19
C TRP A 47 -2.38 -5.92 13.72
N THR A 48 -2.58 -4.79 13.03
CA THR A 48 -1.50 -3.96 12.48
C THR A 48 -0.72 -3.30 13.61
N ILE A 49 0.58 -3.61 13.69
CA ILE A 49 1.53 -3.02 14.64
C ILE A 49 2.56 -2.11 13.96
N ASP A 50 2.63 -2.18 12.63
CA ASP A 50 3.56 -1.44 11.80
C ASP A 50 2.91 -1.13 10.44
N PHE A 51 3.16 0.06 9.90
CA PHE A 51 2.50 0.55 8.68
C PHE A 51 3.49 1.22 7.73
N HIS A 52 3.52 0.71 6.51
CA HIS A 52 4.35 1.18 5.41
C HIS A 52 3.46 1.83 4.35
N VAL A 53 3.70 3.13 4.15
CA VAL A 53 3.17 3.89 3.01
C VAL A 53 3.96 3.46 1.78
N ALA A 54 3.24 3.07 0.72
CA ALA A 54 3.82 2.54 -0.51
C ALA A 54 2.85 2.75 -1.69
N GLN A 55 3.36 2.56 -2.92
CA GLN A 55 2.57 2.59 -4.16
C GLN A 55 2.82 1.31 -4.97
N ASN A 56 1.84 0.90 -5.77
CA ASN A 56 1.91 -0.27 -6.65
C ASN A 56 1.28 0.07 -8.01
N ASP A 57 1.92 -0.31 -9.11
CA ASP A 57 1.47 -0.05 -10.50
C ASP A 57 0.56 -1.17 -11.08
N GLY A 58 0.30 -2.21 -10.29
CA GLY A 58 -0.41 -3.42 -10.66
C GLY A 58 0.51 -4.58 -11.03
N GLU A 59 1.82 -4.35 -11.14
CA GLU A 59 2.78 -5.41 -11.42
C GLU A 59 3.09 -6.25 -10.17
N VAL A 60 3.28 -7.54 -10.40
CA VAL A 60 3.65 -8.50 -9.37
C VAL A 60 5.06 -9.01 -9.65
N HIS A 61 5.89 -9.10 -8.60
CA HIS A 61 7.16 -9.81 -8.68
C HIS A 61 7.05 -11.14 -7.94
N GLY A 62 7.55 -12.19 -8.59
CA GLY A 62 7.60 -13.54 -8.06
C GLY A 62 8.33 -14.41 -9.07
N ALA A 63 9.32 -15.18 -8.62
CA ALA A 63 10.09 -16.07 -9.47
C ALA A 63 10.09 -17.48 -8.86
N GLY A 64 9.80 -18.49 -9.69
CA GLY A 64 9.81 -19.89 -9.26
C GLY A 64 8.74 -20.21 -8.21
N ASP A 65 9.14 -20.91 -7.15
CA ASP A 65 8.26 -21.39 -6.06
C ASP A 65 7.97 -20.32 -4.98
N HIS A 66 8.36 -19.06 -5.21
CA HIS A 66 8.11 -17.96 -4.27
C HIS A 66 6.73 -17.33 -4.49
N ASP A 67 6.07 -16.96 -3.38
CA ASP A 67 4.81 -16.22 -3.41
C ASP A 67 4.93 -14.93 -4.22
N LYS A 68 3.86 -14.60 -4.96
CA LYS A 68 3.80 -13.34 -5.71
C LYS A 68 3.60 -12.19 -4.72
N THR A 69 4.46 -11.20 -4.79
CA THR A 69 4.40 -9.98 -3.97
C THR A 69 4.15 -8.76 -4.83
N GLY A 70 3.52 -7.75 -4.21
CA GLY A 70 3.31 -6.45 -4.84
C GLY A 70 4.66 -5.80 -5.15
N LYS A 71 4.84 -5.30 -6.37
CA LYS A 71 5.99 -4.48 -6.71
C LYS A 71 5.74 -3.05 -6.24
N HIS A 72 6.68 -2.49 -5.48
CA HIS A 72 6.69 -1.06 -5.19
C HIS A 72 7.02 -0.26 -6.46
N CYS A 73 6.30 0.84 -6.67
CA CYS A 73 6.65 1.85 -7.67
C CYS A 73 6.73 3.25 -7.03
N PRO A 74 7.24 4.28 -7.74
CA PRO A 74 7.31 5.64 -7.22
C PRO A 74 5.95 6.18 -6.76
N ALA A 75 5.96 7.10 -5.78
CA ALA A 75 4.75 7.72 -5.26
C ALA A 75 3.92 8.45 -6.35
N ASP A 76 4.60 9.02 -7.35
CA ASP A 76 4.05 9.73 -8.50
C ASP A 76 4.00 8.88 -9.79
N ASP A 77 4.10 7.56 -9.68
CA ASP A 77 4.01 6.69 -10.86
C ASP A 77 2.65 6.92 -11.55
N PRO A 78 2.64 7.25 -12.87
CA PRO A 78 1.40 7.53 -13.59
C PRO A 78 0.48 6.30 -13.69
N ASN A 79 0.98 5.10 -13.43
CA ASN A 79 0.20 3.86 -13.39
C ASN A 79 -0.13 3.41 -11.96
N GLY A 80 0.22 4.20 -10.95
CA GLY A 80 -0.08 3.91 -9.54
C GLY A 80 -1.56 3.58 -9.34
N LYS A 81 -1.83 2.48 -8.64
CA LYS A 81 -3.17 1.95 -8.41
C LYS A 81 -3.83 2.48 -7.15
N LEU A 82 -3.04 3.03 -6.23
CA LEU A 82 -3.51 3.47 -4.94
C LEU A 82 -3.61 4.99 -4.88
N ASP A 83 -4.76 5.48 -4.43
CA ASP A 83 -4.80 6.76 -3.72
C ASP A 83 -4.13 6.55 -2.36
N ILE A 84 -2.83 6.86 -2.28
CA ILE A 84 -1.98 6.59 -1.13
C ILE A 84 -2.56 7.19 0.15
N VAL A 85 -3.03 8.44 0.08
CA VAL A 85 -3.55 9.18 1.25
C VAL A 85 -4.82 8.52 1.74
N ARG A 86 -5.78 8.25 0.84
CA ARG A 86 -7.03 7.60 1.21
C ARG A 86 -6.80 6.19 1.76
N CYS A 87 -5.95 5.40 1.10
CA CYS A 87 -5.64 4.04 1.54
C CYS A 87 -4.93 4.02 2.90
N ALA A 88 -3.99 4.95 3.15
CA ALA A 88 -3.36 5.11 4.45
C ALA A 88 -4.38 5.43 5.55
N GLY A 89 -5.38 6.29 5.27
CA GLY A 89 -6.46 6.60 6.19
C GLY A 89 -7.22 5.35 6.69
N TYR A 90 -7.50 4.39 5.80
CA TYR A 90 -8.12 3.12 6.21
C TYR A 90 -7.28 2.34 7.21
N TRP A 91 -5.96 2.30 7.03
CA TRP A 91 -5.03 1.57 7.90
C TRP A 91 -4.70 2.30 9.19
N LEU A 92 -4.66 3.63 9.18
CA LEU A 92 -4.27 4.47 10.31
C LEU A 92 -5.46 4.93 11.16
N LYS A 93 -6.70 4.57 10.78
CA LYS A 93 -7.87 4.70 11.65
C LYS A 93 -7.61 4.09 13.04
N ASP A 94 -7.85 4.88 14.09
CA ASP A 94 -7.58 4.52 15.50
C ASP A 94 -6.12 4.06 15.75
N ALA A 95 -5.14 4.58 15.00
CA ALA A 95 -3.72 4.24 15.14
C ALA A 95 -3.17 4.57 16.55
N ASP A 96 -3.61 5.67 17.14
CA ASP A 96 -3.25 6.12 18.49
C ASP A 96 -3.60 5.08 19.56
N LYS A 97 -4.82 4.54 19.51
CA LYS A 97 -5.30 3.48 20.41
C LYS A 97 -4.57 2.16 20.21
N ARG A 98 -4.05 1.93 19.01
CA ARG A 98 -3.26 0.74 18.64
C ARG A 98 -1.76 0.92 18.88
N GLY A 99 -1.31 2.10 19.29
CA GLY A 99 0.08 2.37 19.65
C GLY A 99 1.03 2.57 18.47
N ILE A 100 0.52 2.82 17.25
CA ILE A 100 1.34 3.19 16.09
C ILE A 100 1.79 4.64 16.27
N LYS A 101 3.10 4.89 16.26
CA LYS A 101 3.71 6.20 16.50
C LYS A 101 4.47 6.77 15.32
N HIS A 102 4.79 5.91 14.36
CA HIS A 102 5.63 6.23 13.22
C HIS A 102 5.01 5.59 11.99
N ILE A 103 5.18 6.25 10.86
CA ILE A 103 4.89 5.72 9.54
C ILE A 103 6.18 5.75 8.73
N CYS A 104 6.37 4.75 7.89
CA CYS A 104 7.55 4.63 7.03
C CYS A 104 7.10 4.68 5.57
N TRP A 105 7.91 5.28 4.70
CA TRP A 105 7.79 5.03 3.27
C TRP A 105 8.54 3.73 2.94
N ASP A 106 7.89 2.83 2.22
CA ASP A 106 8.54 1.66 1.63
C ASP A 106 8.66 1.85 0.11
N GLY A 107 9.91 1.99 -0.34
CA GLY A 107 10.30 2.10 -1.74
C GLY A 107 11.28 0.99 -2.11
N CYS A 108 11.16 -0.18 -1.47
CA CYS A 108 12.02 -1.32 -1.77
C CYS A 108 12.05 -1.57 -3.29
N MET A 109 13.23 -1.93 -3.83
CA MET A 109 13.44 -2.25 -5.24
C MET A 109 13.54 -1.07 -6.23
N PHE A 110 13.67 0.19 -5.78
CA PHE A 110 14.01 1.28 -6.69
C PHE A 110 15.45 1.14 -7.22
N PRO A 111 15.70 1.34 -8.53
CA PRO A 111 17.06 1.42 -9.07
C PRO A 111 17.85 2.54 -8.39
N ASN A 112 19.16 2.36 -8.18
CA ASN A 112 20.03 3.38 -7.58
C ASN A 112 19.90 4.75 -8.27
N ALA A 113 19.81 4.76 -9.61
CA ALA A 113 19.63 5.99 -10.38
C ALA A 113 18.32 6.75 -10.07
N THR A 114 17.30 6.07 -9.56
CA THR A 114 16.07 6.69 -9.05
C THR A 114 16.30 7.29 -7.67
N LEU A 115 17.00 6.56 -6.79
CA LEU A 115 17.33 7.01 -5.44
C LEU A 115 18.32 8.19 -5.42
N GLU A 116 19.15 8.34 -6.44
CA GLU A 116 20.10 9.47 -6.57
C GLU A 116 19.44 10.77 -7.05
N LYS A 117 18.16 10.73 -7.45
CA LYS A 117 17.41 11.93 -7.86
C LYS A 117 16.77 12.59 -6.65
N PRO A 118 17.10 13.85 -6.31
CA PRO A 118 16.46 14.57 -5.21
C PRO A 118 14.93 14.65 -5.34
N GLU A 119 14.42 14.71 -6.57
CA GLU A 119 13.00 14.79 -6.88
C GLU A 119 12.22 13.58 -6.31
N THR A 120 12.80 12.37 -6.37
CA THR A 120 12.21 11.15 -5.80
C THR A 120 11.87 11.35 -4.33
N TRP A 121 12.82 11.89 -3.56
CA TRP A 121 12.64 12.10 -2.12
C TRP A 121 11.70 13.26 -1.81
N ASN A 122 11.70 14.32 -2.63
CA ASN A 122 10.75 15.43 -2.48
C ASN A 122 9.31 14.96 -2.70
N THR A 123 9.07 14.15 -3.73
CA THR A 123 7.76 13.55 -4.01
C THR A 123 7.31 12.64 -2.87
N ILE A 124 8.21 11.78 -2.36
CA ILE A 124 7.91 10.90 -1.22
C ILE A 124 7.56 11.73 0.01
N LEU A 125 8.39 12.74 0.35
CA LEU A 125 8.16 13.58 1.52
C LEU A 125 6.83 14.34 1.43
N ASP A 126 6.51 14.94 0.28
CA ASP A 126 5.23 15.61 0.03
C ASP A 126 4.04 14.65 0.24
N THR A 127 4.16 13.42 -0.25
CA THR A 127 3.14 12.37 -0.06
C THR A 127 2.99 11.99 1.42
N MET A 128 4.10 11.80 2.14
CA MET A 128 4.09 11.44 3.56
C MET A 128 3.49 12.55 4.43
N ILE A 129 3.76 13.82 4.11
CA ILE A 129 3.13 14.97 4.78
C ILE A 129 1.61 14.94 4.56
N LYS A 130 1.15 14.70 3.32
CA LYS A 130 -0.29 14.60 3.02
C LYS A 130 -0.97 13.46 3.77
N VAL A 131 -0.26 12.33 3.94
CA VAL A 131 -0.76 11.22 4.78
C VAL A 131 -0.91 11.71 6.22
N ASP A 132 0.12 12.33 6.80
CA ASP A 132 0.09 12.83 8.18
C ASP A 132 -1.02 13.87 8.39
N ASP A 133 -1.11 14.86 7.50
CA ASP A 133 -2.14 15.91 7.53
C ASP A 133 -3.57 15.34 7.45
N SER A 134 -3.77 14.20 6.79
CA SER A 134 -5.09 13.55 6.68
C SER A 134 -5.56 12.87 7.98
N LEU A 135 -4.67 12.72 8.96
CA LEU A 135 -4.96 12.08 10.25
C LEU A 135 -5.31 13.09 11.35
N ALA A 136 -5.11 14.39 11.10
CA ALA A 136 -5.44 15.49 12.01
C ALA A 136 -6.93 15.84 12.00
#